data_AF-A0A965C2H8-F1
#
_entry.id   AF-A0A965C2H8-F1
#
_cell.length_a   1.000
_cell.length_b   1.000
_cell.length_c   1.000
_cell.angle_alpha   90.00
_cell.angle_beta   90.00
_cell.angle_gamma   90.00
#
_symmetry.space_group_name_H-M   'P 1'
#
loop_
_entity.id
_entity.type
_entity.pdbx_description
1 polymer ?
#
loop_
_entity_poly.entity_id
_entity_poly.type
_entity_poly.pdbx_seq_one_letter_code
_entity_poly.pdbx_strand_id
1 'polypeptide(L)' 'MRCQEKRVGLVNFGVWRFEIFDGLDGGWKLVLHPPLGCNLKPEAMTTNQVNGLAQLLERARKQVSTLEVAN' A
#
# COMPACT_ATOMS: atom_id res chain seq x y z
N MET A 1 -23.46 8.51 -7.39
CA MET A 1 -23.00 8.12 -6.04
C MET A 1 -21.48 8.16 -6.04
N ARG A 2 -20.84 8.95 -5.16
CA ARG A 2 -19.38 8.90 -4.98
C ARG A 2 -19.10 7.67 -4.14
N CYS A 3 -18.69 6.57 -4.75
CA CYS A 3 -18.27 5.41 -3.99
C CYS A 3 -16.99 5.81 -3.23
N GLN A 4 -17.09 5.95 -1.92
CA GLN A 4 -15.96 6.24 -1.05
C GLN A 4 -15.10 4.98 -0.95
N GLU A 5 -13.82 5.07 -1.31
CA GLU A 5 -12.84 4.01 -1.04
C GLU A 5 -12.86 3.72 0.46
N LYS A 6 -13.30 2.51 0.84
CA LYS A 6 -13.44 2.14 2.25
C LYS A 6 -12.08 1.67 2.73
N ARG A 7 -11.53 2.32 3.75
CA ARG A 7 -10.36 1.79 4.44
C ARG A 7 -10.76 0.50 5.16
N VAL A 8 -10.04 -0.57 4.87
CA VAL A 8 -10.36 -1.92 5.36
C VAL A 8 -9.21 -2.52 6.17
N GLY A 9 -8.00 -1.95 6.09
CA GLY A 9 -6.88 -2.49 6.83
C GLY A 9 -5.70 -1.54 7.00
N LEU A 10 -4.79 -1.98 7.87
CA LEU A 10 -3.47 -1.42 8.09
C LEU A 10 -2.48 -2.58 8.12
N VAL A 11 -1.35 -2.43 7.44
CA VAL A 11 -0.23 -3.36 7.54
C VAL A 11 1.06 -2.56 7.71
N ASN A 12 1.98 -3.08 8.51
CA ASN A 12 3.29 -2.48 8.69
C ASN A 12 4.36 -3.48 8.25
N PHE A 13 5.38 -3.00 7.54
CA PHE A 13 6.60 -3.73 7.23
C PHE A 13 7.76 -2.97 7.85
N GLY A 14 8.21 -3.42 9.02
CA GLY A 14 9.18 -2.66 9.83
C GLY A 14 8.63 -1.29 10.21
N VAL A 15 9.37 -0.23 9.86
CA VAL A 15 8.98 1.18 10.09
C VAL A 15 8.01 1.73 9.04
N TRP A 16 7.72 0.98 7.99
CA TRP A 16 6.88 1.42 6.87
C TRP A 16 5.43 1.03 7.09
N ARG A 17 4.53 2.01 6.99
CA ARG A 17 3.09 1.81 7.19
C ARG A 17 2.37 1.80 5.84
N PHE A 18 1.45 0.87 5.65
CA PHE A 18 0.56 0.83 4.50
C PHE A 18 -0.91 0.82 4.94
N GLU A 19 -1.72 1.70 4.35
CA GLU A 19 -3.18 1.68 4.48
C GLU A 19 -3.80 0.91 3.32
N ILE A 20 -4.73 0.01 3.63
CA ILE A 20 -5.41 -0.83 2.64
C ILE A 20 -6.83 -0.31 2.47
N PHE A 21 -7.21 -0.07 1.22
CA PHE A 21 -8.54 0.36 0.82
C PHE A 21 -9.15 -0.66 -0.14
N ASP A 22 -10.44 -0.92 0.06
CA ASP A 22 -11.29 -1.60 -0.90
C ASP A 22 -11.53 -0.66 -2.08
N GLY A 23 -11.05 -1.05 -3.26
CA GLY A 23 -11.10 -0.27 -4.48
C GLY A 23 -12.44 -0.41 -5.19
N LEU A 24 -12.81 0.59 -6.00
CA LEU A 24 -14.00 0.51 -6.84
C LEU A 24 -13.78 -0.59 -7.90
N ASP A 25 -14.82 -1.38 -8.17
CA ASP A 25 -14.81 -2.55 -9.06
C ASP A 25 -14.14 -3.82 -8.50
N GLY A 26 -14.01 -3.92 -7.17
CA GLY A 26 -13.42 -5.10 -6.51
C GLY A 26 -11.90 -5.13 -6.59
N GLY A 27 -11.28 -4.00 -6.94
CA GLY A 27 -9.84 -3.82 -6.83
C GLY A 27 -9.38 -3.56 -5.40
N TRP A 28 -8.07 -3.38 -5.24
CA TRP A 28 -7.45 -3.00 -3.98
C TRP A 28 -6.50 -1.84 -4.18
N LYS A 29 -6.38 -1.01 -3.15
CA LYS A 29 -5.42 0.09 -3.11
C LYS A 29 -4.63 0.03 -1.80
N LEU A 30 -3.31 0.08 -1.93
CA LEU A 30 -2.38 0.20 -0.82
C LEU A 30 -1.71 1.57 -0.89
N VAL A 31 -1.73 2.33 0.20
CA VAL A 31 -1.05 3.62 0.30
C VAL A 31 0.09 3.50 1.30
N LEU A 32 1.33 3.66 0.82
CA LEU A 32 2.54 3.74 1.61
C LEU A 32 2.62 5.09 2.30
N HIS A 33 2.84 5.05 3.61
CA HIS A 33 3.16 6.19 4.45
C HIS A 33 4.60 6.03 4.93
N PRO A 34 5.54 6.82 4.37
CA PRO A 34 6.93 6.83 4.79
C PRO A 34 7.05 7.21 6.28
N PRO A 35 8.04 6.66 7.01
CA PRO A 35 8.29 7.05 8.39
C PRO A 35 8.73 8.52 8.48
N LEU A 36 8.47 9.12 9.64
CA LEU A 36 8.86 10.51 9.92
C LEU A 36 10.38 10.67 9.76
N GLY A 37 10.79 11.68 9.00
CA GLY A 37 12.20 11.93 8.67
C GLY A 37 12.66 11.32 7.35
N CYS A 38 11.82 10.53 6.67
CA CYS A 38 12.09 10.07 5.31
C CYS A 38 11.62 11.12 4.28
N ASN A 39 12.46 11.45 3.30
CA ASN A 39 12.12 12.39 2.21
C ASN A 39 11.28 11.76 1.10
N LEU A 40 10.85 10.50 1.26
CA LEU A 40 9.98 9.84 0.30
C LEU A 40 8.56 10.42 0.36
N LYS A 41 7.93 10.49 -0.80
CA LYS A 41 6.51 10.85 -0.90
C LYS A 41 5.66 9.60 -0.63
N PRO A 42 4.45 9.75 -0.09
CA PRO A 42 3.48 8.67 -0.05
C PRO A 42 3.26 8.11 -1.46
N GLU A 43 3.25 6.78 -1.57
CA GLU A 43 3.06 6.10 -2.84
C GLU A 43 1.81 5.22 -2.78
N ALA A 44 1.01 5.23 -3.84
CA ALA A 44 -0.18 4.40 -3.93
C ALA A 44 0.02 3.29 -4.97
N MET A 45 -0.15 2.05 -4.54
CA MET A 45 -0.21 0.88 -5.42
C MET A 45 -1.66 0.44 -5.54
N THR A 46 -2.11 0.18 -6.76
CA THR A 46 -3.48 -0.26 -7.03
C THR A 46 -3.49 -1.54 -7.86
N THR A 47 -4.54 -2.32 -7.69
CA THR A 47 -4.89 -3.45 -8.55
C THR A 47 -6.39 -3.43 -8.77
N ASN A 48 -6.81 -3.84 -9.94
CA ASN A 48 -8.21 -4.04 -10.32
C ASN A 48 -8.63 -5.51 -10.18
N GLN A 49 -7.78 -6.36 -9.60
CA GLN A 49 -8.09 -7.77 -9.37
C GLN A 49 -8.61 -8.01 -7.95
N VAL A 50 -9.76 -8.67 -7.84
CA VAL A 50 -10.38 -9.09 -6.55
C VAL A 50 -9.44 -9.96 -5.72
N ASN A 51 -8.66 -10.83 -6.35
CA ASN A 51 -7.67 -11.67 -5.65
C ASN A 51 -6.26 -11.06 -5.66
N GLY A 52 -6.13 -9.79 -6.07
CA GLY A 52 -4.85 -9.11 -6.26
C GLY A 52 -4.21 -8.57 -4.98
N LEU A 53 -4.91 -8.60 -3.84
CA LEU A 53 -4.40 -8.06 -2.58
C LEU A 53 -3.08 -8.71 -2.15
N ALA A 54 -2.98 -10.04 -2.25
CA ALA A 54 -1.76 -10.76 -1.89
C ALA A 54 -0.56 -10.33 -2.77
N GLN A 55 -0.80 -10.11 -4.06
CA GLN A 55 0.25 -9.64 -4.98
C GLN A 55 0.68 -8.20 -4.65
N LEU A 56 -0.28 -7.34 -4.27
CA LEU A 56 0.03 -5.98 -3.81
C LEU A 56 0.84 -5.97 -2.51
N LEU A 57 0.50 -6.82 -1.54
CA LEU A 57 1.26 -6.96 -0.30
C LEU A 57 2.67 -7.47 -0.55
N GLU A 58 2.85 -8.43 -1.46
CA GLU A 58 4.19 -8.91 -1.83
C GLU A 58 5.01 -7.84 -2.57
N ARG A 59 4.38 -7.02 -3.41
CA ARG A 59 5.04 -5.85 -4.04
C ARG A 59 5.44 -4.82 -2.99
N ALA A 60 4.54 -4.50 -2.05
CA ALA A 60 4.82 -3.60 -0.94
C ALA A 60 6.01 -4.08 -0.10
N ARG A 61 6.04 -5.38 0.23
CA ARG A 61 7.16 -6.01 0.93
C ARG A 61 8.48 -5.84 0.17
N LYS A 62 8.50 -6.16 -1.13
CA LYS A 62 9.70 -6.00 -1.97
C LYS A 62 10.17 -4.56 -2.08
N GLN A 63 9.23 -3.61 -2.20
CA GLN A 63 9.55 -2.19 -2.27
C GLN A 63 10.22 -1.71 -1.00
N VAL A 64 9.66 -2.06 0.17
CA VAL A 64 10.27 -1.75 1.47
C VAL A 64 11.68 -2.32 1.56
N SER A 65 11.87 -3.60 1.19
CA SER A 65 13.21 -4.21 1.21
C SER A 65 14.22 -3.50 0.30
N THR A 66 13.79 -3.02 -0.88
CA THR A 66 14.67 -2.23 -1.76
C THR A 66 15.01 -0.86 -1.14
N LEU A 67 14.04 -0.21 -0.50
CA LEU A 67 14.26 1.08 0.17
C LEU A 67 15.19 0.95 1.39
N GLU A 68 15.13 -0.17 2.11
CA GLU A 68 16.05 -0.47 3.22
C GLU A 68 17.48 -0.74 2.75
N VAL A 69 17.68 -1.25 1.53
CA VAL A 69 19.02 -1.50 0.96
C VAL A 69 19.65 -0.22 0.38
N ALA A 70 18.84 0.77 0.00
CA ALA A 70 19.30 2.00 -0.63
C ALA A 70 19.62 3.15 0.36
N ASN A 71 19.33 2.97 1.65
CA ASN A 71 19.63 3.90 2.76
C ASN A 71 20.77 3.36 3.62
#